data_AF-A0A1U8NHP9-F1
#
_entry.id   AF-A0A1U8NHP9-F1
#
_cell.length_a   1.000
_cell.length_b   1.000
_cell.length_c   1.000
_cell.angle_alpha   90.00
_cell.angle_beta   90.00
_cell.angle_gamma   90.00
#
_symmetry.space_group_name_H-M   'P 1'
#
loop_
_entity.id
_entity.type
_entity.pdbx_description
1 polymer ?
#
loop_
_entity_poly.entity_id
_entity_poly.type
_entity_poly.pdbx_seq_one_letter_code
_entity_poly.pdbx_strand_id
1 'polypeptide(L)'
;MSVENALNLLGVSESASFDDILRAKNSIVASIKDNQEAIAQVEAAYDMLLMRSLTQRRAGKVVDRSIRFADVKPVNPLGVRSMPQWVQTTTKNLPVSVETPSTGDLGLQAGVYGALMVLTYVNETSTSSAIPYAGPDVAGLILASSFGASLYFMTRRNLKLGKATLITIGGLVAGAVVGSAVENWLQVDIVPFLGIHSPATVVGEIILFSQFLVSLYLR
;
A
#
# COMPACT_ATOMS: atom_id res chain seq x y z
N MET A 1 29.51 -28.55 -4.66
CA MET A 1 30.15 -28.44 -3.32
C MET A 1 29.04 -28.33 -2.28
N SER A 2 29.20 -28.93 -1.09
CA SER A 2 28.26 -28.76 0.04
C SER A 2 28.80 -27.73 1.04
N VAL A 3 27.95 -27.26 1.95
CA VAL A 3 28.30 -26.20 2.92
C VAL A 3 29.38 -26.69 3.90
N GLU A 4 29.32 -27.96 4.29
CA GLU A 4 30.27 -28.62 5.19
C GLU A 4 31.65 -28.75 4.51
N ASN A 5 31.65 -29.02 3.21
CA ASN A 5 32.88 -29.07 2.43
C ASN A 5 33.52 -27.68 2.29
N ALA A 6 32.72 -26.62 2.15
CA ALA A 6 33.22 -25.25 2.11
C ALA A 6 33.82 -24.80 3.46
N LEU A 7 33.20 -25.16 4.58
CA LEU A 7 33.72 -24.91 5.93
C LEU A 7 35.05 -25.63 6.18
N ASN A 8 35.14 -26.91 5.80
CA ASN A 8 36.38 -27.68 5.90
C ASN A 8 37.49 -27.13 5.02
N LEU A 9 37.17 -26.68 3.80
CA LEU A 9 38.14 -26.11 2.86
C LEU A 9 38.71 -24.78 3.35
N LEU A 10 37.88 -23.93 3.95
CA LEU A 10 38.31 -22.66 4.55
C LEU A 10 38.90 -22.84 5.96
N GLY A 11 38.74 -24.00 6.59
CA GLY A 11 39.21 -24.28 7.95
C GLY A 11 38.44 -23.50 9.03
N VAL A 12 37.16 -23.23 8.79
CA VAL A 12 36.34 -22.35 9.63
C VAL A 12 35.21 -23.14 10.29
N SER A 13 34.87 -22.81 11.55
CA SER A 13 33.78 -23.46 12.27
C SER A 13 32.39 -23.04 11.74
N GLU A 14 31.37 -23.87 11.94
CA GLU A 14 30.01 -23.59 11.46
C GLU A 14 29.39 -22.32 12.07
N SER A 15 29.85 -21.91 13.26
CA SER A 15 29.39 -20.73 13.98
C SER A 15 30.32 -19.51 13.83
N ALA A 16 31.32 -19.57 12.95
CA ALA A 16 32.25 -18.47 12.78
C ALA A 16 31.57 -17.22 12.19
N SER A 17 32.10 -16.05 12.55
CA SER A 17 31.61 -14.80 11.99
C SER A 17 31.99 -14.68 10.51
N PHE A 18 31.28 -13.81 9.79
CA PHE A 18 31.61 -13.55 8.39
C PHE A 18 33.02 -12.95 8.22
N ASP A 19 33.48 -12.18 9.22
CA ASP A 19 34.82 -11.60 9.22
C ASP A 19 35.90 -12.70 9.38
N ASP A 20 35.65 -13.73 10.16
CA ASP A 20 36.55 -14.89 10.29
C ASP A 20 36.67 -15.66 8.97
N ILE A 21 35.55 -15.81 8.25
CA ILE A 21 35.50 -16.44 6.92
C ILE A 21 36.34 -15.65 5.92
N LEU A 22 36.22 -14.32 5.91
CA LEU A 22 37.01 -13.44 5.04
C LEU A 22 38.50 -13.50 5.37
N ARG A 23 38.86 -13.51 6.67
CA ARG A 23 40.24 -13.64 7.12
C ARG A 23 40.85 -14.97 6.71
N ALA A 24 40.11 -16.08 6.86
CA ALA A 24 40.53 -17.40 6.44
C ALA A 24 40.79 -17.45 4.93
N LYS A 25 39.86 -16.95 4.11
CA LYS A 25 40.02 -16.85 2.65
C LYS A 25 41.29 -16.07 2.28
N ASN A 26 41.51 -14.90 2.87
CA ASN A 26 42.70 -14.09 2.59
C ASN A 26 44.00 -14.81 2.99
N SER A 27 43.99 -15.57 4.09
CA SER A 27 45.15 -16.35 4.53
C SER A 27 45.47 -17.52 3.60
N ILE A 28 44.44 -18.23 3.12
CA ILE A 28 44.59 -19.37 2.22
C ILE A 28 45.04 -18.90 0.84
N VAL A 29 44.43 -17.84 0.30
CA VAL A 29 44.84 -17.26 -0.99
C VAL A 29 46.27 -16.75 -0.93
N ALA A 30 46.71 -16.16 0.19
CA ALA A 30 48.11 -15.75 0.36
C ALA A 30 49.09 -16.93 0.46
N SER A 31 48.63 -18.10 0.94
CA SER A 31 49.45 -19.32 1.03
C SER A 31 49.58 -20.08 -0.29
N ILE A 32 48.63 -19.89 -1.22
CA ILE A 32 48.63 -20.53 -2.54
C ILE A 32 49.38 -19.62 -3.53
N LYS A 33 50.64 -19.97 -3.83
CA LYS A 33 51.38 -19.39 -4.96
C LYS A 33 50.97 -20.10 -6.25
N ASP A 34 50.14 -19.44 -7.06
CA ASP A 34 49.90 -19.71 -8.49
C ASP A 34 49.09 -20.96 -8.91
N ASN A 35 48.47 -21.69 -7.99
CA ASN A 35 47.49 -22.74 -8.37
C ASN A 35 46.09 -22.15 -8.61
N GLN A 36 45.81 -21.77 -9.85
CA GLN A 36 44.55 -21.13 -10.25
C GLN A 36 43.30 -21.97 -9.93
N GLU A 37 43.39 -23.30 -10.06
CA GLU A 37 42.27 -24.20 -9.73
C GLU A 37 41.97 -24.24 -8.22
N ALA A 38 43.01 -24.19 -7.38
CA ALA A 38 42.86 -24.17 -5.93
C ALA A 38 42.28 -22.82 -5.47
N ILE A 39 42.70 -21.71 -6.09
CA ILE A 39 42.13 -20.38 -5.84
C ILE A 39 40.64 -20.37 -6.22
N ALA A 40 40.26 -20.90 -7.38
CA ALA A 40 38.87 -20.98 -7.81
C ALA A 40 38.00 -21.82 -6.85
N GLN A 41 38.54 -22.90 -6.28
CA GLN A 41 37.82 -23.70 -5.28
C GLN A 41 37.63 -22.96 -3.95
N VAL A 42 38.63 -22.17 -3.51
CA VAL A 42 38.53 -21.32 -2.32
C VAL A 42 37.52 -20.20 -2.52
N GLU A 43 37.49 -19.59 -3.70
CA GLU A 43 36.49 -18.57 -4.07
C GLU A 43 35.08 -19.15 -4.14
N ALA A 44 34.91 -20.32 -4.76
CA ALA A 44 33.62 -21.02 -4.79
C ALA A 44 33.12 -21.41 -3.38
N ALA A 45 34.02 -21.80 -2.48
CA ALA A 45 33.69 -22.08 -1.08
C ALA A 45 33.27 -20.79 -0.34
N TYR A 46 33.98 -19.69 -0.56
CA TYR A 46 33.66 -18.37 0.00
C TYR A 46 32.30 -17.87 -0.47
N ASP A 47 32.02 -17.94 -1.78
CA ASP A 47 30.74 -17.50 -2.36
C ASP A 47 29.56 -18.28 -1.80
N MET A 48 29.74 -19.57 -1.54
CA MET A 48 28.71 -20.41 -0.92
C MET A 48 28.39 -19.96 0.50
N LEU A 49 29.40 -19.68 1.32
CA LEU A 49 29.21 -19.20 2.70
C LEU A 49 28.64 -17.77 2.73
N LEU A 50 29.05 -16.93 1.79
CA LEU A 50 28.46 -15.61 1.58
C LEU A 50 26.95 -15.73 1.28
N MET A 51 26.57 -16.56 0.31
CA MET A 51 25.15 -16.77 -0.04
C MET A 51 24.33 -17.36 1.10
N ARG A 52 24.92 -18.26 1.91
CA ARG A 52 24.29 -18.77 3.14
C ARG A 52 23.99 -17.63 4.11
N SER A 53 24.97 -16.75 4.36
CA SER A 53 24.81 -15.61 5.28
C SER A 53 23.73 -14.62 4.80
N LEU A 54 23.65 -14.35 3.49
CA LEU A 54 22.64 -13.49 2.90
C LEU A 54 21.24 -14.10 3.01
N THR A 55 21.13 -15.42 2.78
CA THR A 55 19.88 -16.16 2.94
C THR A 55 19.40 -16.14 4.38
N GLN A 56 20.31 -16.31 5.35
CA GLN A 56 19.98 -16.21 6.78
C GLN A 56 19.52 -14.81 7.19
N ARG A 57 20.15 -13.75 6.65
CA ARG A 57 19.69 -12.36 6.85
C ARG A 57 18.30 -12.11 6.26
N ARG A 58 18.03 -12.62 5.05
CA ARG A 58 16.67 -12.56 4.46
C ARG A 58 15.64 -13.31 5.28
N ALA A 59 16.03 -14.41 5.93
CA ALA A 59 15.18 -15.19 6.83
C ALA A 59 15.04 -14.59 8.25
N GLY A 60 15.64 -13.42 8.51
CA GLY A 60 15.60 -12.77 9.84
C GLY A 60 16.48 -13.43 10.91
N LYS A 61 17.28 -14.43 10.54
CA LYS A 61 18.22 -15.10 11.46
C LYS A 61 19.59 -14.43 11.33
N VAL A 62 19.80 -13.34 12.08
CA VAL A 62 21.12 -12.70 12.16
C VAL A 62 21.93 -13.41 13.25
N VAL A 63 22.94 -14.16 12.82
CA VAL A 63 23.83 -14.93 13.70
C VAL A 63 24.74 -13.99 14.52
N ASP A 64 25.07 -12.81 13.98
CA ASP A 64 25.96 -11.87 14.64
C ASP A 64 25.19 -10.76 15.39
N ARG A 65 25.40 -10.70 16.70
CA ARG A 65 24.81 -9.67 17.58
C ARG A 65 25.49 -8.30 17.43
N SER A 66 26.63 -8.21 16.73
CA SER A 66 27.37 -6.96 16.49
C SER A 66 26.66 -6.03 15.51
N ILE A 67 25.81 -6.58 14.63
CA ILE A 67 25.10 -5.82 13.60
C ILE A 67 23.95 -5.07 14.27
N ARG A 68 24.19 -3.81 14.61
CA ARG A 68 23.14 -2.89 15.04
C ARG A 68 22.28 -2.58 13.83
N PHE A 69 21.05 -3.07 13.83
CA PHE A 69 20.04 -2.53 12.93
C PHE A 69 19.99 -1.03 13.18
N ALA A 70 19.96 -0.23 12.11
CA ALA A 70 19.56 1.16 12.27
C ALA A 70 18.28 1.13 13.10
N ASP A 71 18.19 1.96 14.15
CA ASP A 71 16.99 2.13 14.99
C ASP A 71 15.83 2.56 14.09
N VAL A 72 15.29 1.62 13.34
CA VAL A 72 13.96 1.69 12.78
C VAL A 72 13.14 1.62 14.03
N LYS A 73 12.74 2.81 14.50
CA LYS A 73 11.77 3.01 15.56
C LYS A 73 10.76 1.87 15.39
N PRO A 74 10.70 0.90 16.31
CA PRO A 74 9.77 -0.20 16.16
C PRO A 74 8.44 0.46 15.87
N VAL A 75 7.83 0.13 14.73
CA VAL A 75 6.46 0.55 14.46
C VAL A 75 5.70 -0.11 15.58
N ASN A 76 5.46 0.68 16.60
CA ASN A 76 4.81 0.26 17.81
C ASN A 76 3.45 -0.25 17.32
N PRO A 77 3.09 -1.54 17.46
CA PRO A 77 1.71 -1.94 17.25
C PRO A 77 0.80 -1.39 18.37
N LEU A 78 1.28 -0.42 19.17
CA LEU A 78 0.47 0.49 19.97
C LEU A 78 -0.28 1.45 19.04
N GLY A 79 -1.28 0.86 18.40
CA GLY A 79 -2.16 1.44 17.41
C GLY A 79 -3.22 0.45 16.93
N VAL A 80 -3.11 -0.84 17.29
CA VAL A 80 -4.24 -1.79 17.25
C VAL A 80 -5.21 -1.42 18.37
N ARG A 81 -5.83 -0.25 18.23
CA ARG A 81 -7.05 0.10 18.94
C ARG A 81 -8.15 -0.76 18.31
N SER A 82 -8.32 -1.96 18.87
CA SER A 82 -9.53 -2.78 18.80
C SER A 82 -10.37 -2.56 17.53
N MET A 83 -9.91 -3.08 16.40
CA MET A 83 -10.74 -3.15 15.20
C MET A 83 -11.89 -4.11 15.50
N PRO A 84 -13.17 -3.71 15.30
CA PRO A 84 -14.31 -4.57 15.61
C PRO A 84 -14.21 -5.93 14.90
N GLN A 85 -14.62 -7.02 15.55
CA GLN A 85 -14.50 -8.38 15.00
C GLN A 85 -15.17 -8.54 13.62
N TRP A 86 -16.23 -7.77 13.34
CA TRP A 86 -16.91 -7.78 12.03
C TRP A 86 -16.01 -7.28 10.89
N VAL A 87 -15.10 -6.35 11.17
CA VAL A 87 -14.14 -5.83 10.17
C VAL A 87 -13.02 -6.85 9.92
N GLN A 88 -12.55 -7.52 10.97
CA GLN A 88 -11.48 -8.51 10.87
C GLN A 88 -11.90 -9.76 10.10
N THR A 89 -13.15 -10.21 10.24
CA THR A 89 -13.65 -11.40 9.52
C THR A 89 -13.82 -11.11 8.02
N THR A 90 -14.13 -9.86 7.67
CA THR A 90 -14.32 -9.42 6.29
C THR A 90 -12.98 -9.18 5.58
N THR A 91 -11.97 -8.65 6.27
CA THR A 91 -10.64 -8.39 5.67
C THR A 91 -9.77 -9.63 5.50
N LYS A 92 -10.01 -10.70 6.27
CA LYS A 92 -9.29 -11.98 6.11
C LYS A 92 -9.60 -12.72 4.80
N ASN A 93 -10.72 -12.37 4.15
CA ASN A 93 -11.19 -13.01 2.92
C ASN A 93 -11.15 -12.08 1.69
N LEU A 94 -10.77 -10.81 1.87
CA LEU A 94 -10.61 -9.87 0.77
C LEU A 94 -9.12 -9.68 0.43
N PRO A 95 -8.73 -9.78 -0.85
CA PRO A 95 -7.35 -9.53 -1.31
C PRO A 95 -7.02 -8.02 -1.35
N VAL A 96 -7.51 -7.26 -0.37
CA VAL A 96 -7.40 -5.80 -0.27
C VAL A 96 -6.90 -5.47 1.14
N SER A 97 -5.72 -4.85 1.20
CA SER A 97 -5.02 -4.56 2.43
C SER A 97 -5.40 -3.17 2.91
N VAL A 98 -6.09 -3.10 4.05
CA VAL A 98 -6.48 -1.83 4.68
C VAL A 98 -5.28 -1.30 5.47
N GLU A 99 -4.60 -0.29 4.92
CA GLU A 99 -3.47 0.39 5.59
C GLU A 99 -3.86 1.82 5.93
N THR A 100 -3.51 2.29 7.12
CA THR A 100 -3.76 3.69 7.53
C THR A 100 -2.90 4.64 6.69
N PRO A 101 -3.50 5.66 6.04
CA PRO A 101 -2.78 6.57 5.16
C PRO A 101 -1.77 7.43 5.92
N SER A 102 -0.68 7.82 5.26
CA SER A 102 0.27 8.80 5.79
C SER A 102 -0.42 10.16 5.98
N THR A 103 -0.13 10.87 7.07
CA THR A 103 -0.78 12.13 7.43
C THR A 103 -0.64 13.22 6.36
N GLY A 104 0.44 13.18 5.56
CA GLY A 104 0.68 14.12 4.47
C GLY A 104 -0.19 13.86 3.24
N ASP A 105 -0.40 12.60 2.87
CA ASP A 105 -1.27 12.24 1.74
C ASP A 105 -2.75 12.45 2.08
N LEU A 106 -3.12 12.31 3.37
CA LEU A 106 -4.47 12.56 3.86
C LEU A 106 -4.89 14.02 3.62
N GLY A 107 -4.01 14.98 3.91
CA GLY A 107 -4.29 16.41 3.71
C GLY A 107 -4.52 16.77 2.24
N LEU A 108 -3.68 16.24 1.33
CA LEU A 108 -3.82 16.48 -0.10
C LEU A 108 -5.09 15.82 -0.66
N GLN A 109 -5.38 14.58 -0.28
CA GLN A 109 -6.56 13.87 -0.74
C GLN A 109 -7.84 14.51 -0.18
N ALA A 110 -7.88 14.86 1.10
CA ALA A 110 -9.00 15.57 1.71
C ALA A 110 -9.20 16.96 1.08
N GLY A 111 -8.11 17.65 0.71
CA GLY A 111 -8.18 18.91 -0.02
C GLY A 111 -8.80 18.77 -1.40
N VAL A 112 -8.39 17.77 -2.19
CA VAL A 112 -8.92 17.54 -3.55
C VAL A 112 -10.40 17.15 -3.51
N TYR A 113 -10.77 16.16 -2.69
CA TYR A 113 -12.17 15.75 -2.59
C TYR A 113 -13.04 16.79 -1.88
N GLY A 114 -12.51 17.51 -0.90
CA GLY A 114 -13.19 18.62 -0.24
C GLY A 114 -13.47 19.79 -1.20
N ALA A 115 -12.50 20.14 -2.05
CA ALA A 115 -12.71 21.14 -3.09
C ALA A 115 -13.79 20.72 -4.11
N LEU A 116 -13.84 19.43 -4.48
CA LEU A 116 -14.89 18.91 -5.36
C LEU A 116 -16.28 18.95 -4.70
N MET A 117 -16.40 18.67 -3.39
CA MET A 117 -17.66 18.77 -2.64
C MET A 117 -18.14 20.23 -2.48
N VAL A 118 -17.22 21.18 -2.25
CA VAL A 118 -17.58 22.60 -2.24
C VAL A 118 -18.00 23.04 -3.64
N LEU A 119 -17.31 22.56 -4.68
CA LEU A 119 -17.65 22.85 -6.06
C LEU A 119 -19.03 22.29 -6.43
N THR A 120 -19.42 21.08 -5.99
CA THR A 120 -20.79 20.57 -6.22
C THR A 120 -21.84 21.50 -5.63
N TYR A 121 -21.65 21.95 -4.39
CA TYR A 121 -22.60 22.84 -3.71
C TYR A 121 -22.76 24.19 -4.42
N VAL A 122 -21.64 24.81 -4.84
CA VAL A 122 -21.69 26.09 -5.56
C VAL A 122 -22.39 25.95 -6.92
N ASN A 123 -22.17 24.83 -7.63
CA ASN A 123 -22.81 24.59 -8.93
C ASN A 123 -24.30 24.22 -8.80
N GLU A 124 -24.71 23.57 -7.70
CA GLU A 124 -26.11 23.20 -7.45
C GLU A 124 -27.04 24.43 -7.33
N THR A 125 -26.55 25.54 -6.78
CA THR A 125 -27.32 26.80 -6.73
C THR A 125 -27.66 27.37 -8.12
N SER A 126 -26.99 26.90 -9.17
CA SER A 126 -27.14 27.40 -10.54
C SER A 126 -27.89 26.45 -11.48
N THR A 127 -28.00 25.16 -11.17
CA THR A 127 -28.59 24.15 -12.08
C THR A 127 -29.61 23.27 -11.37
N SER A 128 -30.82 23.82 -11.20
CA SER A 128 -31.99 23.05 -10.82
C SER A 128 -32.71 22.55 -12.08
N SER A 129 -32.39 21.34 -12.53
CA SER A 129 -33.31 20.57 -13.38
C SER A 129 -33.02 19.06 -13.32
N ALA A 130 -34.08 18.32 -13.01
CA ALA A 130 -34.10 16.88 -12.84
C ALA A 130 -34.00 16.15 -14.20
N ILE A 131 -32.86 15.49 -14.45
CA ILE A 131 -32.63 14.25 -15.26
C ILE A 131 -33.04 14.28 -16.77
N PRO A 132 -32.38 13.57 -17.71
CA PRO A 132 -30.97 13.25 -17.93
C PRO A 132 -30.49 13.67 -19.37
N TYR A 133 -29.18 13.82 -19.60
CA TYR A 133 -28.56 13.96 -20.94
C TYR A 133 -28.97 15.18 -21.79
N ALA A 134 -28.17 16.27 -21.76
CA ALA A 134 -27.76 17.08 -22.93
C ALA A 134 -27.20 18.44 -22.49
N GLY A 135 -25.93 18.47 -22.09
CA GLY A 135 -25.15 19.67 -21.84
C GLY A 135 -23.76 19.24 -21.38
N PRO A 136 -22.72 20.11 -21.39
CA PRO A 136 -21.45 19.79 -20.75
C PRO A 136 -21.71 19.63 -19.26
N ASP A 137 -22.01 18.40 -18.87
CA ASP A 137 -22.58 18.02 -17.59
C ASP A 137 -21.54 18.31 -16.50
N VAL A 138 -21.74 19.39 -15.76
CA VAL A 138 -20.84 19.81 -14.68
C VAL A 138 -20.77 18.71 -13.61
N ALA A 139 -21.88 18.01 -13.36
CA ALA A 139 -21.88 16.85 -12.47
C ALA A 139 -21.08 15.69 -13.07
N GLY A 140 -21.23 15.42 -14.37
CA GLY A 140 -20.41 14.46 -15.10
C GLY A 140 -18.92 14.78 -15.06
N LEU A 141 -18.53 16.06 -15.16
CA LEU A 141 -17.15 16.53 -15.05
C LEU A 141 -16.61 16.38 -13.63
N ILE A 142 -17.40 16.70 -12.61
CA ILE A 142 -17.01 16.52 -11.21
C ILE A 142 -16.81 15.03 -10.90
N LEU A 143 -17.73 14.17 -11.36
CA LEU A 143 -17.62 12.72 -11.19
C LEU A 143 -16.41 12.16 -11.96
N ALA A 144 -16.22 12.55 -13.21
CA ALA A 144 -15.06 12.13 -14.01
C ALA A 144 -13.73 12.59 -13.39
N SER A 145 -13.68 13.83 -12.87
CA SER A 145 -12.53 14.39 -12.16
C SER A 145 -12.25 13.61 -10.86
N SER A 146 -13.29 13.27 -10.09
CA SER A 146 -13.16 12.44 -8.89
C SER A 146 -12.66 11.03 -9.20
N PHE A 147 -13.08 10.46 -10.34
CA PHE A 147 -12.61 9.18 -10.84
C PHE A 147 -11.14 9.23 -11.26
N GLY A 148 -10.75 10.25 -12.02
CA GLY A 148 -9.36 10.50 -12.39
C GLY A 148 -8.47 10.72 -11.18
N ALA A 149 -8.91 11.50 -10.20
CA ALA A 149 -8.20 11.75 -8.95
C ALA A 149 -7.99 10.45 -8.16
N SER A 150 -9.04 9.62 -8.03
CA SER A 150 -8.94 8.33 -7.36
C SER A 150 -7.94 7.40 -8.05
N LEU A 151 -7.94 7.34 -9.38
CA LEU A 151 -7.02 6.50 -10.13
C LEU A 151 -5.57 7.02 -10.02
N TYR A 152 -5.38 8.34 -10.04
CA TYR A 152 -4.07 8.98 -9.89
C TYR A 152 -3.45 8.68 -8.52
N PHE A 153 -4.20 8.89 -7.43
CA PHE A 153 -3.70 8.61 -6.07
C PHE A 153 -3.39 7.13 -5.87
N MET A 154 -4.21 6.24 -6.44
CA MET A 154 -4.01 4.80 -6.34
C MET A 154 -2.80 4.32 -7.16
N THR A 155 -2.58 4.89 -8.35
CA THR A 155 -1.41 4.60 -9.20
C THR A 155 -0.11 5.12 -8.59
N ARG A 156 -0.12 6.31 -7.97
CA ARG A 156 1.02 6.88 -7.24
C ARG A 156 1.52 5.97 -6.11
N ARG A 157 0.67 5.07 -5.61
CA ARG A 157 0.96 4.11 -4.53
C ARG A 157 1.42 2.73 -5.03
N ASN A 158 1.91 2.60 -6.27
CA ASN A 158 2.40 1.35 -6.89
C ASN A 158 1.34 0.23 -7.04
N LEU A 159 0.06 0.60 -7.18
CA LEU A 159 -0.97 -0.37 -7.53
C LEU A 159 -1.04 -0.58 -9.03
N LYS A 160 -1.21 -1.84 -9.44
CA LYS A 160 -1.46 -2.16 -10.86
C LYS A 160 -2.76 -1.46 -11.27
N LEU A 161 -2.70 -0.70 -12.37
CA LEU A 161 -3.84 0.06 -12.92
C LEU A 161 -5.12 -0.79 -13.00
N GLY A 162 -5.03 -2.06 -13.42
CA GLY A 162 -6.20 -2.95 -13.50
C GLY A 162 -6.88 -3.23 -12.15
N LYS A 163 -6.12 -3.39 -11.06
CA LYS A 163 -6.69 -3.56 -9.72
C LYS A 163 -7.28 -2.26 -9.22
N ALA A 164 -6.56 -1.16 -9.47
CA ALA A 164 -6.97 0.17 -9.10
C ALA A 164 -8.35 0.50 -9.72
N THR A 165 -8.50 0.30 -11.03
CA THR A 165 -9.77 0.49 -11.74
C THR A 165 -10.91 -0.38 -11.19
N LEU A 166 -10.65 -1.65 -10.87
CA LEU A 166 -11.67 -2.54 -10.33
C LEU A 166 -12.18 -2.06 -8.96
N ILE A 167 -11.26 -1.60 -8.12
CA ILE A 167 -11.56 -1.07 -6.78
C ILE A 167 -12.36 0.23 -6.87
N THR A 168 -11.99 1.16 -7.76
CA THR A 168 -12.76 2.40 -7.96
C THR A 168 -14.14 2.15 -8.52
N ILE A 169 -14.30 1.22 -9.48
CA ILE A 169 -15.62 0.84 -9.99
C ILE A 169 -16.46 0.22 -8.86
N GLY A 170 -15.87 -0.65 -8.03
CA GLY A 170 -16.55 -1.20 -6.85
C GLY A 170 -17.00 -0.11 -5.88
N GLY A 171 -16.15 0.89 -5.61
CA GLY A 171 -16.46 2.06 -4.81
C GLY A 171 -17.59 2.93 -5.36
N LEU A 172 -17.61 3.12 -6.67
CA LEU A 172 -18.64 3.87 -7.38
C LEU A 172 -20.01 3.18 -7.29
N VAL A 173 -20.05 1.87 -7.56
CA VAL A 173 -21.29 1.08 -7.47
C VAL A 173 -21.80 1.05 -6.03
N ALA A 174 -20.92 0.83 -5.05
CA ALA A 174 -21.30 0.87 -3.64
C ALA A 174 -21.83 2.26 -3.23
N GLY A 175 -21.15 3.33 -3.65
CA GLY A 175 -21.57 4.71 -3.40
C GLY A 175 -22.93 5.03 -4.02
N ALA A 176 -23.19 4.59 -5.25
CA ALA A 176 -24.46 4.80 -5.94
C ALA A 176 -25.62 4.05 -5.27
N VAL A 177 -25.40 2.79 -4.87
CA VAL A 177 -26.42 1.99 -4.16
C VAL A 177 -26.75 2.59 -2.81
N VAL A 178 -25.74 2.99 -2.03
CA VAL A 178 -25.94 3.63 -0.73
C VAL A 178 -26.59 5.01 -0.90
N GLY A 179 -26.15 5.79 -1.90
CA GLY A 179 -26.72 7.09 -2.22
C GLY A 179 -28.21 7.01 -2.55
N SER A 180 -28.61 6.06 -3.40
CA SER A 180 -30.00 5.82 -3.75
C SER A 180 -30.85 5.33 -2.57
N ALA A 181 -30.28 4.49 -1.69
CA ALA A 181 -30.99 4.04 -0.49
C ALA A 181 -31.22 5.20 0.50
N VAL A 182 -30.22 6.07 0.67
CA VAL A 182 -30.31 7.27 1.52
C VAL A 182 -31.32 8.27 0.94
N GLU A 183 -31.32 8.47 -0.38
CA GLU A 183 -32.31 9.27 -1.10
C GLU A 183 -33.74 8.79 -0.83
N ASN A 184 -33.97 7.48 -0.97
CA ASN A 184 -35.27 6.85 -0.74
C ASN A 184 -35.72 6.93 0.73
N TRP A 185 -34.78 7.00 1.68
CA TRP A 185 -35.09 7.15 3.10
C TRP A 185 -35.40 8.59 3.50
N LEU A 186 -34.70 9.56 2.88
CA LEU A 186 -34.93 11.00 3.06
C LEU A 186 -36.23 11.50 2.42
N GLN A 187 -36.89 10.71 1.55
CA GLN A 187 -38.19 11.06 0.95
C GLN A 187 -39.35 11.22 1.95
N VAL A 188 -39.18 10.92 3.25
CA VAL A 188 -40.26 11.02 4.25
C VAL A 188 -40.28 12.35 5.04
N ASP A 189 -39.24 13.17 4.99
CA ASP A 189 -39.32 14.54 5.51
C ASP A 189 -38.23 15.39 4.84
N ILE A 190 -38.63 16.29 3.92
CA ILE A 190 -37.79 17.39 3.44
C ILE A 190 -37.50 18.29 4.67
N VAL A 191 -36.51 17.92 5.47
CA VAL A 191 -35.80 18.86 6.31
C VAL A 191 -34.61 19.31 5.47
N PRO A 192 -34.49 20.61 5.14
CA PRO A 192 -33.34 21.14 4.44
C PRO A 192 -32.14 21.06 5.38
N PHE A 193 -31.49 19.90 5.44
CA PHE A 193 -30.20 19.82 6.07
C PHE A 193 -29.24 20.57 5.15
N LEU A 194 -28.82 21.76 5.59
CA LEU A 194 -27.70 22.49 5.01
C LEU A 194 -27.88 23.02 3.57
N GLY A 195 -29.10 23.36 3.14
CA GLY A 195 -29.32 24.12 1.90
C GLY A 195 -29.29 23.30 0.59
N ILE A 196 -29.27 21.98 0.68
CA ILE A 196 -29.30 21.07 -0.47
C ILE A 196 -30.74 20.99 -1.00
N HIS A 197 -30.96 21.25 -2.29
CA HIS A 197 -32.31 21.35 -2.88
C HIS A 197 -32.64 20.20 -3.83
N SER A 198 -31.66 19.35 -4.16
CA SER A 198 -31.87 18.22 -5.07
C SER A 198 -31.47 16.88 -4.47
N PRO A 199 -32.33 15.85 -4.56
CA PRO A 199 -32.00 14.46 -4.26
C PRO A 199 -30.73 13.96 -4.96
N ALA A 200 -30.45 14.44 -6.18
CA ALA A 200 -29.28 14.05 -6.97
C ALA A 200 -27.94 14.46 -6.34
N THR A 201 -27.92 15.52 -5.54
CA THR A 201 -26.69 16.02 -4.91
C THR A 201 -26.29 15.18 -3.72
N VAL A 202 -27.27 14.70 -2.94
CA VAL A 202 -27.03 13.75 -1.85
C VAL A 202 -26.37 12.48 -2.37
N VAL A 203 -26.84 11.98 -3.52
CA VAL A 203 -26.22 10.82 -4.19
C VAL A 203 -24.79 11.15 -4.65
N GLY A 204 -24.57 12.31 -5.25
CA GLY A 204 -23.24 12.77 -5.68
C GLY A 204 -22.23 12.91 -4.53
N GLU A 205 -22.65 13.47 -3.39
CA GLU A 205 -21.83 13.59 -2.19
C GLU A 205 -21.45 12.23 -1.59
N ILE A 206 -22.42 11.30 -1.54
CA ILE A 206 -22.17 9.94 -1.04
C ILE A 206 -21.22 9.19 -1.97
N ILE A 207 -21.31 9.41 -3.29
CA ILE A 207 -20.36 8.86 -4.26
C ILE A 207 -18.96 9.45 -4.03
N LEU A 208 -18.82 10.77 -3.91
CA LEU A 208 -17.53 11.42 -3.66
C LEU A 208 -16.92 10.97 -2.33
N PHE A 209 -17.74 10.80 -1.29
CA PHE A 209 -17.31 10.29 0.00
C PHE A 209 -16.88 8.83 -0.07
N SER A 210 -17.65 7.98 -0.77
CA SER A 210 -17.30 6.58 -1.03
C SER A 210 -15.96 6.50 -1.77
N GLN A 211 -15.77 7.31 -2.80
CA GLN A 211 -14.56 7.35 -3.62
C GLN A 211 -13.36 7.87 -2.85
N PHE A 212 -13.56 8.88 -1.99
CA PHE A 212 -12.56 9.34 -1.04
C PHE A 212 -12.13 8.21 -0.11
N LEU A 213 -13.08 7.48 0.48
CA LEU A 213 -12.82 6.38 1.42
C LEU A 213 -12.10 5.22 0.75
N VAL A 214 -12.50 4.88 -0.48
CA VAL A 214 -11.86 3.85 -1.31
C VAL A 214 -10.42 4.25 -1.66
N SER A 215 -10.19 5.49 -2.09
CA SER A 215 -8.85 6.00 -2.36
C SER A 215 -7.98 6.09 -1.10
N LEU A 216 -8.60 6.24 0.08
CA LEU A 216 -7.88 6.43 1.35
C LEU A 216 -7.47 5.10 1.97
N TYR A 217 -8.40 4.13 2.03
CA TYR A 217 -8.28 2.91 2.82
C TYR A 217 -8.04 1.65 1.99
N LEU A 218 -8.44 1.60 0.71
CA LEU A 218 -8.25 0.40 -0.09
C LEU A 218 -6.91 0.44 -0.83
N ARG A 219 -6.11 -0.61 -0.61
CA ARG A 219 -4.86 -0.86 -1.33
C ARG A 219 -4.80 -2.29 -1.86
#